data_AF-A0A2A5M3J6-F1
#
_entry.id   AF-A0A2A5M3J6-F1
#
_cell.length_a   1.000
_cell.length_b   1.000
_cell.length_c   1.000
_cell.angle_alpha   90.00
_cell.angle_beta   90.00
_cell.angle_gamma   90.00
#
_symmetry.space_group_name_H-M   'P 1'
#
loop_
_entity.id
_entity.type
_entity.pdbx_description
1 polymer ?
#
loop_
_entity_poly.entity_id
_entity_poly.type
_entity_poly.pdbx_seq_one_letter_code
_entity_poly.pdbx_strand_id
1 'polypeptide(L)'
;ALILITLLFFIGKYLVDRIFRLIIHTSSQEIFISTVLFMVIGASFLANYFGFSYSLGAFIAGALIAETKYKHKIEADLIPFRDLLLGLFFITVGMQIQLDVVAQNWFLIIVLTLLVMALKFGIVFGFLFLYTKKRVALKTAFAIAQIG
;
A
#
# COMPACT_ATOMS: atom_id res chain seq x y z
N ALA A 1 -14.37 -6.96 12.19
CA ALA A 1 -12.92 -7.20 12.00
C ALA A 1 -12.57 -8.67 11.92
N LEU A 2 -12.78 -9.45 12.99
CA LEU A 2 -12.41 -10.88 13.03
C LEU A 2 -13.04 -11.70 11.89
N ILE A 3 -14.34 -11.50 11.63
CA ILE A 3 -15.07 -12.18 10.53
C ILE A 3 -14.42 -11.92 9.17
N LEU A 4 -14.11 -10.66 8.83
CA LEU A 4 -13.44 -10.31 7.57
C LEU A 4 -12.06 -10.96 7.50
N ILE A 5 -11.24 -10.83 8.55
CA ILE A 5 -9.87 -11.35 8.55
C ILE A 5 -9.89 -12.88 8.42
N THR A 6 -10.75 -13.58 9.16
CA THR A 6 -10.92 -15.03 9.05
C THR A 6 -11.42 -15.43 7.66
N LEU A 7 -12.40 -14.71 7.11
CA LEU A 7 -12.94 -14.96 5.76
C LEU A 7 -11.86 -14.76 4.69
N LEU A 8 -11.18 -13.61 4.69
CA LEU A 8 -10.09 -13.31 3.76
C LEU A 8 -8.93 -14.29 3.92
N PHE A 9 -8.60 -14.71 5.14
CA PHE A 9 -7.53 -15.68 5.38
C PHE A 9 -7.90 -17.07 4.83
N PHE A 10 -9.12 -17.56 5.09
CA PHE A 10 -9.55 -18.86 4.57
C PHE A 10 -9.68 -18.87 3.04
N ILE A 11 -10.26 -17.82 2.47
CA ILE A 11 -10.33 -17.62 1.02
C ILE A 11 -8.91 -17.53 0.44
N GLY A 12 -8.06 -16.70 1.04
CA GLY A 12 -6.66 -16.50 0.67
C GLY A 12 -5.86 -17.78 0.64
N LYS A 13 -5.96 -18.59 1.69
CA LYS A 13 -5.14 -19.80 1.83
C LYS A 13 -5.58 -20.92 0.89
N TYR A 14 -6.88 -21.14 0.73
CA TYR A 14 -7.39 -22.29 -0.01
C TYR A 14 -7.85 -21.98 -1.44
N LEU A 15 -8.53 -20.85 -1.64
CA LEU A 15 -9.10 -20.49 -2.93
C LEU A 15 -8.00 -20.00 -3.88
N VAL A 16 -7.09 -19.16 -3.40
CA VAL A 16 -6.01 -18.57 -4.21
C VAL A 16 -5.11 -19.64 -4.82
N ASP A 17 -4.64 -20.61 -4.01
CA ASP A 17 -3.80 -21.71 -4.49
C ASP A 17 -4.53 -22.64 -5.47
N ARG A 18 -5.85 -22.86 -5.30
CA ARG A 18 -6.65 -23.60 -6.30
C ARG A 18 -6.82 -22.82 -7.60
N ILE A 19 -7.18 -21.54 -7.52
CA ILE A 19 -7.38 -20.66 -8.68
C ILE A 19 -6.09 -20.59 -9.50
N PHE A 20 -4.95 -20.33 -8.87
CA PHE A 20 -3.67 -20.26 -9.60
C PHE A 20 -3.23 -21.59 -10.20
N ARG A 21 -3.48 -22.72 -9.52
CA ARG A 21 -3.26 -24.04 -10.15
C ARG A 21 -4.03 -24.18 -11.45
N LEU A 22 -5.31 -23.78 -11.49
CA LEU A 22 -6.14 -23.88 -12.69
C LEU A 22 -5.61 -22.97 -13.80
N ILE A 23 -5.30 -21.71 -13.49
CA ILE A 23 -4.90 -20.72 -14.50
C ILE A 23 -3.54 -21.02 -15.11
N ILE A 24 -2.63 -21.67 -14.37
CA ILE A 24 -1.32 -22.03 -14.91
C ILE A 24 -1.42 -23.02 -16.07
N HIS A 25 -2.47 -23.86 -16.11
CA HIS A 25 -2.68 -24.77 -17.23
C HIS A 25 -3.08 -24.03 -18.51
N THR A 26 -3.60 -22.80 -18.39
CA THR A 26 -4.00 -21.97 -19.53
C THR A 26 -2.80 -21.35 -20.25
N SER A 27 -1.60 -21.34 -19.65
CA SER A 27 -0.36 -20.79 -20.24
C SER A 27 -0.47 -19.34 -20.78
N SER A 28 -1.45 -18.56 -20.33
CA SER A 28 -1.67 -17.17 -20.74
C SER A 28 -1.29 -16.21 -19.61
N GLN A 29 -0.39 -15.27 -19.91
CA GLN A 29 0.01 -14.22 -18.97
C GLN A 29 -1.14 -13.23 -18.69
N GLU A 30 -1.97 -12.92 -19.70
CA GLU A 30 -3.08 -11.99 -19.56
C GLU A 30 -4.12 -12.49 -18.56
N ILE A 31 -4.48 -13.78 -18.62
CA ILE A 31 -5.45 -14.41 -17.70
C ILE A 31 -4.86 -14.46 -16.28
N PHE A 32 -3.56 -14.74 -16.16
CA PHE A 32 -2.87 -14.76 -14.88
C PHE A 32 -2.93 -13.39 -14.19
N ILE A 33 -2.48 -12.33 -14.87
CA ILE A 33 -2.47 -10.97 -14.33
C ILE A 33 -3.90 -10.49 -14.02
N SER A 34 -4.84 -10.71 -14.93
CA SER A 34 -6.24 -10.33 -14.75
C SER A 34 -6.83 -10.96 -13.50
N THR A 35 -6.50 -12.23 -13.21
CA THR A 35 -6.98 -12.92 -12.02
C THR A 35 -6.34 -12.36 -10.74
N VAL A 36 -5.05 -12.05 -10.78
CA VAL A 36 -4.36 -11.40 -9.65
C VAL A 36 -5.03 -10.06 -9.32
N LEU A 37 -5.20 -9.20 -10.33
CA LEU A 37 -5.85 -7.90 -10.16
C LEU A 37 -7.29 -8.03 -9.69
N PHE A 38 -8.06 -8.99 -10.26
CA PHE A 38 -9.42 -9.28 -9.83
C PHE A 38 -9.48 -9.69 -8.36
N MET A 39 -8.57 -10.55 -7.90
CA MET A 39 -8.51 -10.94 -6.48
C MET A 39 -8.18 -9.76 -5.57
N VAL A 40 -7.23 -8.90 -5.95
CA VAL A 40 -6.87 -7.70 -5.16
C VAL A 40 -8.04 -6.71 -5.09
N ILE A 41 -8.69 -6.42 -6.23
CA ILE A 41 -9.84 -5.51 -6.29
C ILE A 41 -11.04 -6.11 -5.53
N GLY A 42 -11.31 -7.40 -5.71
CA GLY A 42 -12.38 -8.12 -5.03
C GLY A 42 -12.19 -8.12 -3.51
N ALA A 43 -10.97 -8.39 -3.03
CA ALA A 43 -10.66 -8.31 -1.60
C ALA A 43 -10.77 -6.88 -1.05
N SER A 44 -10.35 -5.87 -1.83
CA SER A 44 -10.48 -4.46 -1.47
C SER A 44 -11.96 -4.05 -1.35
N PHE A 45 -12.78 -4.49 -2.30
CA PHE A 45 -14.22 -4.24 -2.31
C PHE A 45 -14.91 -4.94 -1.13
N LEU A 46 -14.57 -6.20 -0.86
CA LEU A 46 -15.08 -6.92 0.31
C LEU A 46 -14.68 -6.23 1.62
N ALA A 47 -13.41 -5.82 1.76
CA ALA A 47 -12.97 -5.08 2.95
C ALA A 47 -13.79 -3.80 3.14
N ASN A 48 -14.04 -3.05 2.07
CA ASN A 48 -14.86 -1.85 2.12
C ASN A 48 -16.32 -2.11 2.47
N TYR A 49 -16.91 -3.20 1.97
CA TYR A 49 -18.25 -3.63 2.34
C TYR A 49 -18.39 -3.88 3.86
N PHE A 50 -17.34 -4.38 4.51
CA PHE A 50 -17.30 -4.56 5.97
C PHE A 50 -16.85 -3.31 6.75
N GLY A 51 -16.75 -2.14 6.09
CA GLY A 51 -16.40 -0.86 6.70
C GLY A 51 -14.90 -0.58 6.84
N PHE A 52 -14.04 -1.35 6.18
CA PHE A 52 -12.59 -1.12 6.17
C PHE A 52 -12.15 -0.27 4.96
N SER A 53 -10.91 0.20 4.96
CA SER A 53 -10.35 0.89 3.79
C SER A 53 -10.08 -0.10 2.66
N TYR A 54 -10.18 0.39 1.41
CA TYR A 54 -9.75 -0.37 0.24
C TYR A 54 -8.27 -0.81 0.34
N SER A 55 -7.41 0.07 0.88
CA SER A 55 -5.99 -0.21 1.08
C SER A 55 -5.73 -1.39 2.00
N LEU A 56 -6.53 -1.55 3.06
CA LEU A 56 -6.39 -2.69 3.98
C LEU A 56 -6.75 -4.00 3.27
N GLY A 57 -7.83 -4.02 2.48
CA GLY A 57 -8.22 -5.21 1.72
C GLY A 57 -7.18 -5.61 0.67
N ALA A 58 -6.66 -4.64 -0.09
CA ALA A 58 -5.55 -4.86 -1.03
C ALA A 58 -4.30 -5.40 -0.34
N PHE A 59 -3.94 -4.83 0.82
CA PHE A 59 -2.79 -5.27 1.62
C PHE A 59 -2.95 -6.71 2.11
N ILE A 60 -4.13 -7.06 2.65
CA ILE A 60 -4.41 -8.43 3.10
C ILE A 60 -4.34 -9.42 1.92
N ALA A 61 -4.93 -9.09 0.78
CA ALA A 61 -4.83 -9.93 -0.42
C ALA A 61 -3.38 -10.15 -0.86
N GLY A 62 -2.58 -9.07 -0.89
CA GLY A 62 -1.15 -9.14 -1.21
C GLY A 62 -0.38 -10.00 -0.21
N ALA A 63 -0.63 -9.86 1.09
CA ALA A 63 -0.01 -10.67 2.13
C ALA A 63 -0.34 -12.16 1.97
N LEU A 64 -1.59 -12.50 1.66
CA LEU A 64 -2.03 -13.88 1.42
C LEU A 64 -1.38 -14.47 0.15
N ILE A 65 -1.26 -13.67 -0.91
CA ILE A 65 -0.58 -14.07 -2.14
C ILE A 65 0.92 -14.31 -1.88
N ALA A 66 1.55 -13.51 -1.03
CA ALA A 66 2.97 -13.63 -0.69
C ALA A 66 3.31 -14.94 0.03
N GLU A 67 2.33 -15.61 0.66
CA GLU A 67 2.49 -16.95 1.25
C GLU A 67 2.38 -18.09 0.23
N THR A 68 1.93 -17.81 -1.01
CA THR A 68 1.77 -18.85 -2.04
C THR A 68 3.09 -19.20 -2.73
N LYS A 69 3.16 -20.41 -3.30
CA LYS A 69 4.27 -20.85 -4.16
C LYS A 69 4.44 -20.04 -5.45
N TYR A 70 3.46 -19.21 -5.79
CA TYR A 70 3.43 -18.41 -7.01
C TYR A 70 3.91 -16.96 -6.80
N LYS A 71 4.26 -16.58 -5.56
CA LYS A 71 4.62 -15.20 -5.18
C LYS A 71 5.64 -14.54 -6.12
N HIS A 72 6.70 -15.24 -6.51
CA HIS A 72 7.77 -14.68 -7.33
C HIS A 72 7.32 -14.38 -8.76
N LYS A 73 6.48 -15.26 -9.34
CA LYS A 73 5.89 -15.03 -10.65
C LYS A 73 4.89 -13.88 -10.60
N ILE A 74 4.03 -13.87 -9.58
CA ILE A 74 3.05 -12.80 -9.38
C ILE A 74 3.75 -11.46 -9.19
N GLU A 75 4.81 -11.41 -8.40
CA GLU A 75 5.61 -10.20 -8.18
C GLU A 75 6.25 -9.70 -9.48
N ALA A 76 6.91 -10.58 -10.24
CA ALA A 76 7.51 -10.23 -11.53
C ALA A 76 6.48 -9.67 -12.52
N ASP A 77 5.32 -10.31 -12.61
CA ASP A 77 4.26 -9.91 -13.54
C ASP A 77 3.48 -8.67 -13.07
N LEU A 78 3.43 -8.39 -11.75
CA LEU A 78 2.74 -7.22 -11.17
C LEU A 78 3.58 -5.95 -11.11
N ILE A 79 4.91 -6.04 -11.04
CA ILE A 79 5.80 -4.86 -10.95
C ILE A 79 5.46 -3.81 -12.02
N PRO A 80 5.30 -4.16 -13.32
CA PRO A 80 4.95 -3.17 -14.35
C PRO A 80 3.61 -2.47 -14.08
N PHE A 81 2.62 -3.21 -13.57
CA PHE A 81 1.30 -2.67 -13.25
C PHE A 81 1.33 -1.78 -12.01
N ARG A 82 2.07 -2.19 -10.98
CA ARG A 82 2.31 -1.35 -9.80
C ARG A 82 2.90 -0.01 -10.21
N ASP A 83 3.94 -0.03 -11.05
CA ASP A 83 4.63 1.19 -11.45
C ASP A 83 3.73 2.08 -12.33
N LEU A 84 2.94 1.48 -13.23
CA LEU A 84 1.92 2.20 -14.01
C LEU A 84 0.83 2.81 -13.13
N LEU A 85 0.29 2.04 -12.18
CA LEU A 85 -0.76 2.49 -11.26
C LEU A 85 -0.23 3.56 -10.29
N LEU A 86 1.03 3.47 -9.86
CA LEU A 86 1.68 4.52 -9.08
C LEU A 86 1.83 5.80 -9.90
N GLY A 87 2.22 5.70 -11.17
CA GLY A 87 2.22 6.84 -12.09
C GLY A 87 0.85 7.49 -12.22
N LEU A 88 -0.20 6.68 -12.43
CA LEU A 88 -1.58 7.16 -12.49
C LEU A 88 -2.05 7.78 -11.16
N PHE A 89 -1.69 7.20 -10.03
CA PHE A 89 -1.98 7.75 -8.70
C PHE A 89 -1.35 9.14 -8.54
N PHE A 90 -0.07 9.30 -8.86
CA PHE A 90 0.60 10.59 -8.75
C PHE A 90 0.04 11.63 -9.72
N ILE A 91 -0.32 11.24 -10.96
CA ILE A 91 -0.97 12.14 -11.92
C ILE A 91 -2.33 12.59 -11.37
N THR A 92 -3.17 11.65 -10.94
CA THR A 92 -4.54 11.96 -10.48
C THR A 92 -4.56 12.77 -9.19
N VAL A 93 -3.68 12.49 -8.23
CA VAL A 93 -3.53 13.31 -7.01
C VAL A 93 -2.93 14.68 -7.36
N GLY A 94 -1.95 14.72 -8.26
CA GLY A 94 -1.35 15.98 -8.72
C GLY A 94 -2.34 16.89 -9.43
N MET A 95 -3.24 16.34 -10.24
CA MET A 95 -4.31 17.08 -10.93
C MET A 95 -5.36 17.66 -9.97
N GLN A 96 -5.49 17.12 -8.75
CA GLN A 96 -6.39 17.68 -7.74
C GLN A 96 -5.82 18.94 -7.08
N ILE A 97 -4.54 19.26 -7.30
CA ILE A 97 -3.89 20.45 -6.75
C ILE A 97 -4.35 21.68 -7.55
N GLN A 98 -5.09 22.57 -6.89
CA GLN A 98 -5.46 23.87 -7.45
C GLN A 98 -4.33 24.88 -7.25
N LEU A 99 -3.63 25.23 -8.34
CA LEU A 99 -2.46 26.11 -8.29
C LEU A 99 -2.79 27.51 -7.74
N ASP A 100 -4.01 28.01 -7.99
CA ASP A 100 -4.45 29.31 -7.46
C ASP A 100 -4.51 29.31 -5.92
N VAL A 101 -5.02 28.23 -5.33
CA VAL A 101 -5.07 28.05 -3.86
C VAL A 101 -3.66 27.93 -3.29
N VAL A 102 -2.78 27.22 -3.99
CA VAL A 102 -1.37 27.08 -3.58
C VAL A 102 -0.66 28.43 -3.63
N ALA A 103 -0.86 29.22 -4.68
CA ALA A 103 -0.24 30.54 -4.82
C ALA A 103 -0.74 31.52 -3.75
N GLN A 104 -2.02 31.48 -3.38
CA GLN A 104 -2.58 32.33 -2.33
C GLN A 104 -2.12 31.91 -0.93
N ASN A 105 -1.92 30.62 -0.68
CA ASN A 105 -1.63 30.07 0.65
C ASN A 105 -0.21 29.51 0.78
N TRP A 106 0.71 29.88 -0.11
CA TRP A 106 2.07 29.31 -0.19
C TRP A 106 2.82 29.33 1.14
N PHE A 107 2.70 30.43 1.89
CA PHE A 107 3.33 30.59 3.20
C PHE A 107 2.76 29.60 4.22
N LEU A 108 1.43 29.49 4.29
CA LEU A 108 0.74 28.56 5.19
C LEU A 108 1.10 27.11 4.87
N ILE A 109 1.19 26.76 3.59
CA ILE A 109 1.59 25.42 3.13
C ILE A 109 3.00 25.08 3.62
N ILE A 110 3.98 25.99 3.46
CA ILE A 110 5.36 25.78 3.93
C ILE A 110 5.38 25.61 5.45
N VAL A 111 4.69 26.47 6.19
CA VAL A 111 4.65 26.43 7.65
C VAL A 111 4.03 25.11 8.13
N LEU A 112 2.88 24.71 7.60
CA LEU A 112 2.25 23.43 7.96
C LEU A 112 3.13 22.24 7.61
N THR A 113 3.80 22.26 6.45
CA THR A 113 4.70 21.18 6.03
C THR A 113 5.86 21.03 7.01
N LEU A 114 6.55 22.13 7.33
CA LEU A 114 7.66 22.13 8.28
C LEU A 114 7.20 21.73 9.69
N LEU A 115 6.03 22.20 10.12
CA LEU A 115 5.46 21.86 11.41
C LEU A 115 5.18 20.36 11.52
N VAL A 116 4.52 19.77 10.52
CA VAL A 116 4.22 18.33 10.49
C VAL A 116 5.51 17.50 10.43
N MET A 117 6.50 17.92 9.63
CA MET A 117 7.80 17.26 9.60
C MET A 117 8.53 17.32 10.94
N ALA A 118 8.54 18.48 11.61
CA ALA A 118 9.14 18.66 12.92
C ALA A 118 8.41 17.85 14.01
N LEU A 119 7.08 17.77 13.95
CA LEU A 119 6.29 16.92 14.84
C LEU A 119 6.61 15.44 14.65
N LYS A 120 6.56 14.92 13.40
CA LYS A 120 6.93 13.52 13.11
C LYS A 120 8.35 13.23 13.57
N PHE A 121 9.29 14.14 13.30
CA PHE A 121 10.67 14.03 13.77
C PHE A 121 10.75 13.93 15.29
N GLY A 122 10.10 14.86 16.01
CA GLY A 122 10.13 14.92 17.48
C GLY A 122 9.52 13.66 18.12
N ILE A 123 8.40 13.17 17.58
CA ILE A 123 7.75 11.94 18.05
C ILE A 123 8.67 10.72 17.85
N VAL A 124 9.19 10.53 16.62
CA VAL A 124 10.04 9.37 16.30
C VAL A 124 11.35 9.42 17.06
N PHE A 125 12.01 10.59 17.12
CA PHE A 125 13.25 10.78 17.86
C PHE A 125 13.02 10.58 19.36
N GLY A 126 11.98 11.18 19.94
CA GLY A 126 11.66 11.07 21.36
C GLY A 126 11.41 9.62 21.78
N PHE A 127 10.66 8.87 20.96
CA PHE A 127 10.43 7.45 21.21
C PHE A 127 11.73 6.63 21.09
N LEU A 128 12.48 6.79 19.99
CA LEU A 128 13.68 5.98 19.74
C LEU A 128 14.87 6.34 20.64
N PHE A 129 14.94 7.57 21.16
CA PHE A 129 15.98 8.02 22.06
C PHE A 129 16.02 7.19 23.36
N LEU A 130 14.86 6.70 23.82
CA LEU A 130 14.75 5.88 25.03
C LEU A 130 15.23 4.44 24.82
N TYR A 131 15.16 3.92 23.59
CA TYR A 131 15.41 2.51 23.28
C TYR A 131 16.69 2.27 22.45
N THR A 132 17.36 3.30 21.96
CA THR A 132 18.43 3.16 20.96
C THR A 132 19.47 4.28 21.05
N LYS A 133 20.67 4.03 20.48
CA LYS A 133 21.76 5.01 20.40
C LYS A 133 21.29 6.29 19.69
N LYS A 134 21.63 7.46 20.23
CA LYS A 134 21.25 8.80 19.69
C LYS A 134 21.46 8.93 18.18
N ARG A 135 22.57 8.39 17.65
CA ARG A 135 22.91 8.47 16.22
C ARG A 135 21.94 7.70 15.32
N VAL A 136 21.42 6.56 15.80
CA VAL A 136 20.43 5.76 15.06
C VAL A 136 19.06 6.43 15.16
N ALA A 137 18.66 6.84 16.36
CA ALA A 137 17.41 7.57 16.58
C ALA A 137 17.32 8.82 15.70
N LEU A 138 18.40 9.61 15.60
CA LEU A 138 18.43 10.82 14.78
C LEU A 138 18.30 10.52 13.27
N LYS A 139 19.05 9.52 12.78
CA LYS A 139 18.98 9.11 11.36
C LYS A 139 17.59 8.59 10.99
N THR A 140 17.00 7.75 11.83
CA THR A 140 15.66 7.19 11.60
C THR A 140 14.58 8.26 11.66
N ALA A 141 14.68 9.19 12.62
CA ALA A 141 13.74 10.30 12.73
C ALA A 141 13.79 11.20 11.49
N PHE A 142 14.98 11.55 10.98
CA PHE A 142 15.10 12.30 9.72
C PHE A 142 14.52 11.55 8.51
N ALA A 143 14.76 10.23 8.41
CA ALA A 143 14.28 9.44 7.28
C ALA A 143 12.74 9.31 7.23
N ILE A 144 12.07 9.26 8.39
CA ILE A 144 10.62 9.06 8.50
C ILE A 144 9.85 10.39 8.58
N ALA A 145 10.53 11.50 8.93
CA ALA A 145 9.90 12.80 9.12
C ALA A 145 9.27 13.37 7.84
N GLN A 146 9.78 13.01 6.66
CA GLN A 146 9.22 13.48 5.39
C GLN A 146 7.76 13.05 5.20
N ILE A 147 7.01 13.89 4.49
CA ILE A 147 5.65 13.62 4.04
C ILE A 147 5.80 13.03 2.63
N GLY A 148 5.46 11.77 2.47
CA GLY A 148 5.46 11.02 1.23
C GLY A 148 4.31 10.04 1.22
#